data_AF-A0A0F9BEL1-F1
#
_entry.id   AF-A0A0F9BEL1-F1
#
_cell.length_a   1.000
_cell.length_b   1.000
_cell.length_c   1.000
_cell.angle_alpha   90.00
_cell.angle_beta   90.00
_cell.angle_gamma   90.00
#
_symmetry.space_group_name_H-M   'P 1'
#
loop_
_entity.id
_entity.type
_entity.pdbx_description
1 polymer ?
#
loop_
_entity_poly.entity_id
_entity_poly.type
_entity_poly.pdbx_seq_one_letter_code
_entity_poly.pdbx_strand_id
1 'polypeptide(L)'
;MTQKARRPRPTDKRVSRQIPPKESVLIVCEGGKTEPQYFELIGRRLGLIGRYTHVEVAIKGEQCGSAPKSVVYFALQLRDEREEKASKSTITRKFDRVYCVIDRDKHKPETLDSA
;
A
#
# COMPACT_ATOMS: atom_id res chain seq x y z
N MET A 1 -19.22 -39.20 54.02
CA MET A 1 -18.42 -38.98 52.78
C MET A 1 -18.56 -37.53 52.35
N THR A 2 -17.59 -36.69 52.65
CA THR A 2 -17.62 -35.24 52.39
C THR A 2 -16.92 -34.93 51.07
N GLN A 3 -17.67 -34.50 50.05
CA GLN A 3 -17.09 -34.13 48.75
C GLN A 3 -16.44 -32.74 48.83
N LYS A 4 -15.11 -32.70 48.73
CA LYS A 4 -14.32 -31.47 48.68
C LYS A 4 -14.43 -30.86 47.27
N ALA A 5 -15.14 -29.75 47.15
CA ALA A 5 -15.30 -29.03 45.89
C ALA A 5 -13.94 -28.53 45.36
N ARG A 6 -13.61 -28.88 44.12
CA ARG A 6 -12.39 -28.42 43.42
C ARG A 6 -12.58 -26.97 42.99
N ARG A 7 -11.70 -26.08 43.47
CA ARG A 7 -11.63 -24.69 43.00
C ARG A 7 -11.29 -24.64 41.51
N PRO A 8 -12.00 -23.85 40.68
CA PRO A 8 -11.65 -23.69 39.28
C PRO A 8 -10.31 -22.96 39.16
N ARG A 9 -9.41 -23.48 38.32
CA ARG A 9 -8.15 -22.81 37.98
C ARG A 9 -8.48 -21.54 37.18
N PRO A 10 -7.89 -20.38 37.51
CA PRO A 10 -8.07 -19.19 36.70
C PRO A 10 -7.55 -19.49 35.30
N THR A 11 -8.44 -19.45 34.32
CA THR A 11 -8.05 -19.54 32.91
C THR A 11 -7.32 -18.25 32.58
N ASP A 12 -6.02 -18.36 32.31
CA ASP A 12 -5.22 -17.28 31.77
C ASP A 12 -5.87 -16.87 30.44
N LYS A 13 -6.74 -15.85 30.49
CA LYS A 13 -7.32 -15.25 29.30
C LYS A 13 -6.15 -14.63 28.57
N ARG A 14 -5.68 -15.31 27.53
CA ARG A 14 -4.69 -14.79 26.59
C ARG A 14 -5.20 -13.42 26.15
N VAL A 15 -4.61 -12.36 26.69
CA VAL A 15 -4.86 -11.00 26.20
C VAL A 15 -4.34 -11.03 24.78
N SER A 16 -5.25 -11.18 23.81
CA SER A 16 -4.89 -11.06 22.42
C SER A 16 -4.32 -9.66 22.27
N ARG A 17 -3.00 -9.58 22.07
CA ARG A 17 -2.33 -8.33 21.76
C ARG A 17 -3.07 -7.78 20.54
N GLN A 18 -3.84 -6.72 20.73
CA GLN A 18 -4.57 -6.07 19.64
C GLN A 18 -3.50 -5.50 18.71
N ILE A 19 -3.17 -6.26 17.66
CA ILE A 19 -2.27 -5.78 16.62
C ILE A 19 -3.05 -4.67 15.92
N PRO A 20 -2.56 -3.42 15.93
CA PRO A 20 -3.24 -2.35 15.23
C PRO A 20 -3.40 -2.73 13.75
N PRO A 21 -4.53 -2.35 13.12
CA PRO A 21 -4.74 -2.66 11.72
C PRO A 21 -3.59 -2.12 10.87
N LYS A 22 -3.12 -2.94 9.92
CA LYS A 22 -2.03 -2.56 9.03
C LYS A 22 -2.48 -1.38 8.16
N GLU A 23 -1.62 -0.38 8.04
CA GLU A 23 -1.82 0.73 7.12
C GLU A 23 -1.81 0.21 5.68
N SER A 24 -2.71 0.71 4.84
CA SER A 24 -2.90 0.33 3.44
C SER A 24 -2.32 1.40 2.53
N VAL A 25 -1.28 1.09 1.77
CA VAL A 25 -0.55 2.08 0.96
C VAL A 25 -0.55 1.66 -0.51
N LEU A 26 -0.87 2.58 -1.41
CA LEU A 26 -0.69 2.43 -2.85
C LEU A 26 0.57 3.17 -3.30
N ILE A 27 1.45 2.49 -4.04
CA ILE A 27 2.59 3.11 -4.73
C ILE A 27 2.41 2.88 -6.22
N VAL A 28 2.35 3.95 -7.01
CA VAL A 28 2.25 3.90 -8.46
C VAL A 28 3.58 4.34 -9.07
N CYS A 29 4.22 3.45 -9.80
CA CYS A 29 5.49 3.71 -10.46
C CYS A 29 5.28 4.07 -11.93
N GLU A 30 6.07 5.01 -12.44
CA GLU A 30 6.15 5.33 -13.87
C GLU A 30 6.83 4.20 -14.64
N GLY A 31 7.93 3.67 -14.10
CA GLY A 31 8.66 2.55 -14.67
C GLY A 31 8.04 1.20 -14.30
N GLY A 32 7.96 0.28 -15.27
CA GLY A 32 7.34 -1.03 -15.06
C GLY A 32 8.24 -2.13 -14.48
N LYS A 33 9.53 -1.85 -14.27
CA LYS A 33 10.51 -2.90 -13.90
C LYS A 33 11.28 -2.55 -12.63
N THR A 34 12.15 -1.53 -12.72
CA THR A 34 13.15 -1.26 -11.68
C THR A 34 12.53 -0.75 -10.39
N GLU A 35 11.71 0.29 -10.46
CA GLU A 35 11.12 0.93 -9.27
C GLU A 35 10.18 -0.03 -8.51
N PRO A 36 9.23 -0.73 -9.17
CA PRO A 36 8.38 -1.70 -8.49
C PRO A 36 9.17 -2.78 -7.76
N GLN A 37 10.23 -3.31 -8.40
CA GLN A 37 11.10 -4.32 -7.80
C GLN A 37 11.85 -3.77 -6.57
N TYR A 38 12.33 -2.53 -6.62
CA TYR A 38 12.98 -1.90 -5.46
C TYR A 38 12.04 -1.76 -4.27
N PHE A 39 10.82 -1.25 -4.48
CA PHE A 39 9.86 -1.12 -3.38
C PHE A 39 9.43 -2.46 -2.79
N GLU A 40 9.23 -3.47 -3.64
CA GLU A 40 8.87 -4.81 -3.17
C GLU A 40 10.00 -5.44 -2.34
N LEU A 41 11.25 -5.38 -2.82
CA LEU A 41 12.41 -5.95 -2.14
C LEU A 41 12.72 -5.22 -0.83
N ILE A 42 12.79 -3.88 -0.85
CA ILE A 42 13.09 -3.07 0.33
C ILE A 42 11.96 -3.22 1.36
N GLY A 43 10.70 -3.16 0.91
CA GLY A 43 9.54 -3.30 1.78
C GLY A 43 9.49 -4.65 2.49
N ARG A 44 9.83 -5.74 1.80
CA ARG A 44 9.96 -7.08 2.43
C ARG A 44 11.14 -7.15 3.38
N ARG A 45 12.32 -6.66 2.98
CA ARG A 45 13.55 -6.71 3.78
C ARG A 45 13.42 -5.94 5.09
N LEU A 46 12.74 -4.80 5.06
CA LEU A 46 12.48 -3.96 6.24
C LEU A 46 11.25 -4.42 7.04
N GLY A 47 10.53 -5.46 6.59
CA GLY A 47 9.32 -5.96 7.23
C GLY A 47 8.12 -5.00 7.16
N LEU A 48 8.21 -3.97 6.32
CA LEU A 48 7.11 -3.03 6.08
C LEU A 48 5.95 -3.75 5.40
N ILE A 49 6.25 -4.54 4.38
CA ILE A 49 5.29 -5.39 3.68
C ILE A 49 5.03 -6.64 4.52
N GLY A 50 3.79 -6.83 4.94
CA GLY A 50 3.33 -8.05 5.59
C GLY A 50 3.33 -8.01 7.11
N ARG A 51 4.24 -7.28 7.78
CA ARG A 51 4.25 -7.19 9.26
C ARG A 51 3.50 -5.97 9.80
N TYR A 52 3.74 -4.79 9.21
CA TYR A 52 3.20 -3.52 9.70
C TYR A 52 2.26 -2.82 8.70
N THR A 53 2.48 -3.03 7.41
CA THR A 53 1.77 -2.32 6.33
C THR A 53 1.34 -3.32 5.25
N HIS A 54 0.17 -3.08 4.67
CA HIS A 54 -0.25 -3.66 3.41
C HIS A 54 0.12 -2.67 2.30
N VAL A 55 1.25 -2.92 1.63
CA VAL A 55 1.68 -2.09 0.50
C VAL A 55 1.27 -2.78 -0.78
N GLU A 56 0.57 -2.05 -1.63
CA GLU A 56 0.21 -2.43 -2.98
C GLU A 56 1.02 -1.59 -3.95
N VAL A 57 1.83 -2.26 -4.77
CA VAL A 57 2.63 -1.61 -5.80
C VAL A 57 1.91 -1.84 -7.12
N ALA A 58 1.39 -0.76 -7.70
CA ALA A 58 0.76 -0.78 -9.00
C ALA A 58 1.72 -0.24 -10.06
N ILE A 59 1.74 -0.92 -11.20
CA ILE A 59 2.54 -0.53 -12.34
C ILE A 59 1.64 0.22 -13.29
N LYS A 60 2.02 1.44 -13.64
CA LYS A 60 1.50 2.06 -14.83
C LYS A 60 2.30 1.51 -16.01
N GLY A 61 1.65 0.73 -16.88
CA GLY A 61 2.33 0.19 -18.06
C GLY A 61 2.84 1.31 -18.98
N GLU A 62 3.91 1.03 -19.74
CA GLU A 62 4.46 1.92 -20.79
C GLU A 62 3.40 2.43 -21.78
N GLN A 63 2.26 1.73 -21.87
CA GLN A 63 1.13 2.02 -22.76
C GLN A 63 0.34 3.30 -22.43
N CYS A 64 0.51 3.90 -21.24
CA CYS A 64 -0.21 5.11 -20.84
C CYS A 64 0.70 6.36 -20.78
N GLY A 65 1.67 6.49 -21.71
CA GLY A 65 2.48 7.69 -21.89
C GLY A 65 3.44 8.03 -20.74
N SER A 66 4.61 8.58 -21.04
CA SER A 66 5.61 8.99 -20.04
C SER A 66 5.29 10.31 -19.33
N ALA A 67 4.08 10.85 -19.48
CA ALA A 67 3.75 12.14 -18.88
C ALA A 67 3.49 11.99 -17.37
N PRO A 68 4.15 12.77 -16.48
CA PRO A 68 3.93 12.74 -15.03
C PRO A 68 2.46 12.78 -14.60
N LYS A 69 1.65 13.60 -15.30
CA LYS A 69 0.20 13.73 -15.04
C LYS A 69 -0.55 12.40 -15.17
N SER A 70 -0.16 11.57 -16.11
CA SER A 70 -0.84 10.30 -16.36
C SER A 70 -0.56 9.25 -15.29
N VAL A 71 0.57 9.34 -14.57
CA VAL A 71 0.82 8.53 -13.35
C VAL A 71 -0.15 8.92 -12.24
N VAL A 72 -0.35 10.21 -12.04
CA VAL A 72 -1.28 10.73 -11.02
C VAL A 72 -2.73 10.35 -11.33
N TYR A 73 -3.18 10.48 -12.58
CA TYR A 73 -4.54 10.08 -12.95
C TYR A 73 -4.78 8.58 -12.75
N PHE A 74 -3.80 7.74 -13.10
CA PHE A 74 -3.91 6.31 -12.85
C PHE A 74 -3.98 5.99 -11.34
N ALA A 75 -3.20 6.68 -10.52
CA ALA A 75 -3.26 6.53 -9.06
C ALA A 75 -4.63 6.94 -8.47
N LEU A 76 -5.22 8.03 -8.97
CA LEU A 76 -6.56 8.47 -8.56
C LEU A 76 -7.61 7.44 -8.95
N GLN A 77 -7.55 6.91 -10.16
CA GLN A 77 -8.48 5.86 -10.61
C GLN A 77 -8.41 4.63 -9.70
N LEU A 78 -7.21 4.12 -9.42
CA LEU A 78 -7.03 2.96 -8.52
C LEU A 78 -7.51 3.23 -7.09
N ARG A 79 -7.31 4.45 -6.59
CA ARG A 79 -7.83 4.86 -5.28
C ARG A 79 -9.36 4.82 -5.27
N ASP A 80 -10.00 5.40 -6.27
CA ASP A 80 -11.46 5.52 -6.33
C ASP A 80 -12.11 4.13 -6.51
N GLU A 81 -11.53 3.28 -7.35
CA GLU A 81 -11.95 1.87 -7.48
C GLU A 81 -11.80 1.10 -6.15
N ARG A 82 -10.72 1.33 -5.40
CA ARG A 82 -10.53 0.70 -4.08
C ARG A 82 -11.53 1.23 -3.07
N GLU A 83 -11.85 2.50 -3.10
CA GLU A 83 -12.83 3.12 -2.21
C GLU A 83 -14.25 2.58 -2.47
N GLU A 84 -14.63 2.44 -3.73
CA GLU A 84 -15.90 1.83 -4.11
C GLU A 84 -15.97 0.37 -3.62
N LYS A 85 -14.92 -0.43 -3.87
CA LYS A 85 -14.84 -1.82 -3.38
C LYS A 85 -14.91 -1.90 -1.86
N ALA A 86 -14.24 -1.00 -1.14
CA ALA A 86 -14.27 -0.94 0.32
C ALA A 86 -15.65 -0.54 0.87
N SER A 87 -16.41 0.30 0.17
CA SER A 87 -17.79 0.62 0.57
C SER A 87 -18.75 -0.57 0.50
N LYS A 88 -18.43 -1.56 -0.36
CA LYS A 88 -19.23 -2.76 -0.61
C LYS A 88 -18.72 -4.02 0.10
N SER A 89 -17.59 -3.94 0.81
CA SER A 89 -16.92 -5.10 1.41
C SER A 89 -16.34 -4.78 2.78
N THR A 90 -16.60 -5.63 3.78
CA THR A 90 -16.00 -5.51 5.12
C THR A 90 -14.55 -6.00 5.19
N ILE A 91 -14.08 -6.69 4.14
CA ILE A 91 -12.72 -7.25 4.07
C ILE A 91 -11.77 -6.26 3.37
N THR A 92 -12.27 -5.58 2.34
CA THR A 92 -11.47 -4.64 1.54
C THR A 92 -11.40 -3.29 2.25
N ARG A 93 -10.19 -2.75 2.44
CA ARG A 93 -9.99 -1.42 3.02
C ARG A 93 -9.60 -0.41 1.97
N LYS A 94 -9.93 0.86 2.24
CA LYS A 94 -9.41 2.00 1.49
C LYS A 94 -7.87 2.06 1.62
N PHE A 95 -7.23 2.79 0.71
CA PHE A 95 -5.85 3.18 0.92
C PHE A 95 -5.80 4.34 1.92
N ASP A 96 -4.94 4.24 2.92
CA ASP A 96 -4.63 5.31 3.86
C ASP A 96 -3.69 6.34 3.22
N ARG A 97 -2.80 5.89 2.32
CA ARG A 97 -1.88 6.74 1.57
C ARG A 97 -1.71 6.29 0.12
N VAL A 98 -1.47 7.25 -0.75
CA VAL A 98 -1.18 7.03 -2.17
C VAL A 98 0.08 7.83 -2.53
N TYR A 99 1.06 7.17 -3.14
CA TYR A 99 2.30 7.76 -3.62
C TYR A 99 2.47 7.52 -5.11
N CYS A 100 2.95 8.54 -5.83
CA CYS A 100 3.36 8.42 -7.23
C CYS A 100 4.88 8.59 -7.30
N VAL A 101 5.53 7.68 -8.03
CA VAL A 101 6.98 7.70 -8.29
C VAL A 101 7.13 8.02 -9.77
N ILE A 102 7.78 9.16 -10.02
CA ILE A 102 7.91 9.77 -11.33
C ILE A 102 9.38 10.13 -11.49
N ASP A 103 9.98 9.70 -12.59
CA ASP A 103 11.35 10.03 -12.88
C ASP A 103 11.47 11.54 -13.11
N ARG A 104 12.55 12.12 -12.59
CA ARG A 104 12.86 13.52 -12.89
C ARG A 104 13.43 13.55 -14.31
N ASP A 105 12.58 13.79 -15.29
CA ASP A 105 13.00 13.98 -16.67
C ASP A 105 14.15 15.00 -16.75
N LYS A 106 15.24 14.61 -17.41
CA LYS A 106 16.27 15.54 -17.89
C LYS A 106 15.75 16.25 -19.14
N HIS A 107 14.57 16.86 -19.08
CA HIS A 107 14.20 17.82 -20.10
C HIS A 107 15.16 18.99 -19.95
N LYS A 108 16.06 19.17 -20.94
CA LYS A 108 16.74 20.45 -21.11
C LYS A 108 15.62 21.51 -21.12
N PRO A 109 15.76 22.63 -20.39
CA PRO A 109 14.82 23.73 -20.57
C PRO A 109 14.81 24.04 -22.05
N GLU A 110 13.69 23.84 -22.73
CA GLU A 110 13.55 24.32 -24.10
C GLU A 110 13.77 25.82 -24.02
N THR A 111 14.93 26.25 -24.52
CA THR A 111 15.22 27.66 -24.73
C THR A 111 14.13 28.17 -25.66
N LEU A 112 13.27 29.03 -25.13
CA LEU A 112 12.25 29.80 -25.86
C LEU A 112 12.91 30.86 -26.76
N ASP A 113 13.94 30.49 -27.50
CA ASP A 113 14.69 31.37 -28.41
C ASP A 113 14.66 30.79 -29.83
N SER A 114 13.46 30.78 -30.41
CA SER A 114 13.21 30.71 -31.88
C SER A 114 11.69 30.62 -32.07
N ALA A 115 10.98 31.50 -32.77
CA ALA A 115 11.33 32.60 -33.66
C ALA A 115 10.19 33.64 -33.67
#